data_AF-A0A6P2R2M0-F1
#
_entry.id   AF-A0A6P2R2M0-F1
#
_cell.length_a   1.000
_cell.length_b   1.000
_cell.length_c   1.000
_cell.angle_alpha   90.00
_cell.angle_beta   90.00
_cell.angle_gamma   90.00
#
_symmetry.space_group_name_H-M   'P 1'
#
loop_
_entity.id
_entity.type
_entity.pdbx_description
1 polymer ?
#
loop_
_entity_poly.entity_id
_entity_poly.type
_entity_poly.pdbx_seq_one_letter_code
_entity_poly.pdbx_strand_id
1 'polypeptide(L)'
;METEINTELPPLAIRQVADALVKLYSTENDSLFSITVRDETVSVLYKKTPPGRLRYTVYNGDTSFFNKLSPDEFYNVERAVYECLRDADYREKPF
;
A
#
# COMPACT_ATOMS: atom_id res chain seq x y z
N MET A 1 -1.16 21.57 -2.89
CA MET A 1 -0.02 20.77 -2.45
C MET A 1 -0.17 19.42 -3.10
N GLU A 2 0.47 19.25 -4.26
CA GLU A 2 0.68 17.94 -4.86
C GLU A 2 1.72 17.24 -4.01
N THR A 3 1.34 16.14 -3.35
CA THR A 3 2.29 15.35 -2.59
C THR A 3 3.20 14.65 -3.60
N GLU A 4 4.39 15.17 -3.83
CA GLU A 4 5.41 14.52 -4.64
C GLU A 4 5.76 13.18 -3.98
N ILE A 5 5.28 12.10 -4.59
CA ILE A 5 5.61 10.74 -4.19
C ILE A 5 7.04 10.50 -4.65
N ASN A 6 7.99 10.56 -3.72
CA ASN A 6 9.39 10.32 -4.03
C ASN A 6 9.63 8.80 -4.17
N THR A 7 9.34 8.26 -5.36
CA THR A 7 9.53 6.84 -5.71
C THR A 7 11.01 6.43 -5.82
N GLU A 8 11.94 7.37 -5.64
CA GLU A 8 13.39 7.11 -5.61
C GLU A 8 13.83 6.39 -4.33
N LEU A 9 13.03 6.40 -3.27
CA LEU A 9 13.31 5.65 -2.04
C LEU A 9 12.93 4.16 -2.17
N PRO A 10 13.74 3.22 -1.66
CA PRO A 10 13.35 1.83 -1.62
C PRO A 10 12.08 1.66 -0.77
N PRO A 11 11.14 0.80 -1.19
CA PRO A 11 9.94 0.55 -0.42
C PRO A 11 10.28 -0.02 0.97
N LEU A 12 9.52 0.41 1.98
CA LEU A 12 9.59 -0.12 3.35
C LEU A 12 9.35 -1.63 3.37
N ALA A 13 8.39 -2.09 2.56
CA ALA A 13 8.05 -3.50 2.41
C ALA A 13 7.59 -3.78 0.98
N ILE A 14 7.92 -4.98 0.50
CA ILE A 14 7.44 -5.51 -0.78
C ILE A 14 6.88 -6.91 -0.52
N ARG A 15 5.66 -7.17 -0.99
CA ARG A 15 5.04 -8.49 -0.93
C ARG A 15 4.43 -8.85 -2.27
N GLN A 16 4.61 -10.10 -2.65
CA GLN A 16 3.96 -10.69 -3.82
C GLN A 16 3.14 -11.90 -3.35
N VAL A 17 1.85 -11.87 -3.64
CA VAL A 17 0.91 -12.95 -3.35
C VAL A 17 0.20 -13.28 -4.66
N ALA A 18 0.50 -14.46 -5.23
CA ALA A 18 0.08 -14.83 -6.58
C ALA A 18 0.48 -13.75 -7.61
N ASP A 19 -0.51 -13.13 -8.25
CA ASP A 19 -0.38 -12.07 -9.25
C ASP A 19 -0.47 -10.64 -8.67
N ALA A 20 -0.72 -10.50 -7.36
CA ALA A 20 -0.72 -9.22 -6.67
C ALA A 20 0.69 -8.88 -6.14
N LEU A 21 1.26 -7.79 -6.65
CA LEU A 21 2.49 -7.19 -6.13
C LEU A 21 2.14 -5.90 -5.39
N VAL A 22 2.49 -5.83 -4.11
CA VAL A 22 2.25 -4.67 -3.25
C VAL A 22 3.58 -4.13 -2.73
N LYS A 23 3.80 -2.83 -2.91
CA LYS A 23 4.95 -2.10 -2.37
C LYS A 23 4.43 -1.02 -1.43
N LEU A 24 4.96 -0.98 -0.22
CA LEU A 24 4.67 0.03 0.78
C LEU A 24 5.83 1.02 0.87
N TYR A 25 5.52 2.31 0.78
CA TYR A 25 6.45 3.42 0.93
C TYR A 25 6.03 4.26 2.14
N SER A 26 7.00 4.77 2.90
CA SER A 26 6.72 5.86 3.84
C SER A 26 6.72 7.17 3.08
N THR A 27 5.79 8.06 3.40
CA THR A 27 5.96 9.49 3.15
C THR A 27 6.26 10.19 4.47
N GLU A 28 6.46 11.51 4.45
CA GLU A 28 6.75 12.29 5.66
C GLU A 28 5.69 12.11 6.76
N ASN A 29 4.43 11.86 6.38
CA ASN A 29 3.32 11.77 7.33
C ASN A 29 2.33 10.62 7.04
N ASP A 30 2.44 9.95 5.90
CA ASP A 30 1.47 8.98 5.41
C ASP A 30 2.16 7.67 4.95
N SER A 31 1.36 6.65 4.68
CA SER A 31 1.80 5.39 4.07
C SER A 31 1.26 5.33 2.64
N LEU A 32 2.08 5.02 1.66
CA LEU A 32 1.66 4.85 0.27
C LEU A 32 1.83 3.40 -0.16
N PHE A 33 0.76 2.78 -0.66
CA PHE A 33 0.83 1.51 -1.34
C PHE A 33 0.82 1.71 -2.85
N SER A 34 1.75 1.06 -3.54
CA SER A 34 1.66 0.78 -4.97
C SER A 34 1.23 -0.67 -5.12
N ILE A 35 0.09 -0.89 -5.76
CA ILE A 35 -0.54 -2.20 -5.93
C ILE A 35 -0.59 -2.50 -7.42
N THR A 36 0.03 -3.60 -7.84
CA THR A 36 0.05 -4.08 -9.22
C THR A 36 -0.63 -5.43 -9.29
N VAL A 37 -1.63 -5.56 -10.17
CA VAL A 37 -2.32 -6.83 -10.48
C VAL A 37 -2.49 -6.90 -12.00
N ARG A 38 -2.11 -8.01 -12.63
CA ARG A 38 -2.19 -8.19 -14.10
C ARG A 38 -1.58 -7.02 -14.91
N ASP A 39 -0.41 -6.54 -14.49
CA ASP A 39 0.30 -5.38 -15.08
C ASP A 39 -0.40 -4.01 -14.95
N GLU A 40 -1.61 -3.95 -14.39
CA GLU A 40 -2.26 -2.70 -14.01
C GLU A 40 -1.78 -2.27 -12.62
N THR A 41 -1.40 -1.00 -12.46
CA THR A 41 -0.89 -0.46 -11.19
C THR A 41 -1.76 0.69 -10.69
N VAL A 42 -2.13 0.65 -9.41
CA VAL A 42 -2.82 1.72 -8.69
C VAL A 42 -2.02 2.14 -7.47
N SER A 43 -2.12 3.41 -7.09
CA SER A 43 -1.54 3.94 -5.86
C SER A 43 -2.62 4.26 -4.84
N VAL A 44 -2.42 3.81 -3.60
CA VAL A 44 -3.36 3.98 -2.49
C VAL A 44 -2.63 4.61 -1.32
N LEU A 45 -2.97 5.88 -1.03
CA LEU A 45 -2.40 6.62 0.08
C LEU A 45 -3.26 6.42 1.34
N TYR A 46 -2.62 5.99 2.42
CA TYR A 46 -3.20 5.91 3.74
C TYR A 46 -2.63 6.98 4.65
N LYS A 47 -3.49 7.84 5.18
CA LYS A 47 -3.04 8.84 6.15
C LYS A 47 -2.84 8.21 7.53
N LYS A 48 -1.63 8.33 8.09
CA LYS A 48 -1.39 7.97 9.50
C LYS A 48 -2.03 9.06 10.35
N THR A 49 -3.05 8.73 11.14
CA THR A 49 -3.60 9.67 12.12
C THR A 49 -3.05 9.35 13.51
N PRO A 50 -2.60 10.35 14.29
CA PRO A 50 -2.28 10.12 15.69
C PRO A 50 -3.53 9.62 16.45
N PRO A 51 -3.46 8.55 17.27
CA PRO A 51 -2.31 7.69 17.56
C PRO A 51 -2.34 6.43 16.68
N GLY A 52 -1.55 6.40 15.60
CA GLY A 52 -1.33 5.20 14.78
C GLY A 52 -2.55 4.58 14.08
N ARG A 53 -3.69 5.29 13.97
CA ARG A 53 -4.88 4.74 13.29
C ARG A 53 -4.87 5.11 11.81
N LEU A 54 -5.05 4.12 10.94
CA LEU A 54 -5.33 4.32 9.52
C LEU A 54 -6.78 4.78 9.37
N ARG A 55 -7.02 6.02 8.95
CA ARG A 55 -8.40 6.58 8.90
C ARG A 55 -8.91 6.94 7.52
N TYR A 56 -8.05 7.09 6.53
CA TYR A 56 -8.47 7.52 5.19
C TYR A 56 -7.69 6.80 4.12
N THR A 57 -8.42 6.23 3.16
CA THR A 57 -7.88 5.72 1.89
C THR A 57 -8.07 6.83 0.85
N VAL A 58 -7.00 7.57 0.56
CA VAL A 58 -6.97 8.51 -0.56
C VAL A 58 -6.41 7.74 -1.75
N TYR A 59 -7.27 7.47 -2.73
CA TYR A 59 -6.84 6.82 -3.95
C TYR A 59 -6.15 7.83 -4.87
N ASN A 60 -4.94 7.51 -5.28
CA ASN A 60 -4.24 8.24 -6.33
C ASN A 60 -4.26 7.35 -7.57
N GLY A 61 -5.33 7.46 -8.36
CA GLY A 61 -5.62 6.57 -9.49
C GLY A 61 -7.12 6.24 -9.62
N ASP A 62 -7.45 5.36 -10.56
CA ASP A 62 -8.83 4.94 -10.82
C ASP A 62 -9.28 3.88 -9.79
N THR A 63 -10.26 4.24 -8.95
CA THR A 63 -10.86 3.32 -7.96
C THR A 63 -11.60 2.15 -8.60
N SER A 64 -11.94 2.26 -9.89
CA SER A 64 -12.53 1.16 -10.65
C SER A 64 -11.59 -0.05 -10.76
N PHE A 65 -10.28 0.12 -10.54
CA PHE A 65 -9.29 -0.96 -10.49
C PHE A 65 -9.75 -2.10 -9.57
N PHE A 66 -10.13 -1.80 -8.32
CA PHE A 66 -10.53 -2.82 -7.35
C PHE A 66 -11.87 -3.48 -7.71
N ASN A 67 -12.75 -2.77 -8.41
CA ASN A 67 -14.04 -3.32 -8.87
C ASN A 67 -13.88 -4.32 -10.01
N LYS A 68 -12.74 -4.34 -10.71
CA LYS A 68 -12.42 -5.29 -11.78
C LYS A 68 -11.77 -6.58 -11.26
N LEU A 69 -11.36 -6.60 -9.99
CA LEU A 69 -10.73 -7.76 -9.38
C LEU A 69 -11.78 -8.83 -9.07
N SER A 70 -11.42 -10.09 -9.30
CA SER A 70 -12.16 -11.21 -8.75
C SER A 70 -12.02 -11.24 -7.21
N PRO A 71 -12.90 -11.96 -6.49
CA PRO A 71 -12.79 -12.10 -5.04
C PRO A 71 -11.43 -12.63 -4.58
N ASP A 72 -10.86 -13.60 -5.30
CA ASP A 72 -9.55 -14.19 -4.96
C ASP A 72 -8.41 -13.19 -5.16
N GLU A 73 -8.46 -12.38 -6.22
CA GLU A 73 -7.46 -11.33 -6.48
C GLU A 73 -7.54 -10.21 -5.44
N PHE A 74 -8.76 -9.80 -5.09
CA PHE A 74 -8.95 -8.82 -4.03
C PHE A 74 -8.41 -9.35 -2.69
N TYR A 75 -8.68 -10.60 -2.36
CA TYR A 75 -8.14 -11.25 -1.16
C TYR A 75 -6.60 -11.31 -1.17
N ASN A 76 -5.97 -11.64 -2.31
CA ASN A 76 -4.52 -11.65 -2.43
C ASN A 76 -3.92 -10.26 -2.22
N VAL A 77 -4.56 -9.21 -2.74
CA VAL A 77 -4.18 -7.82 -2.49
C VAL A 77 -4.29 -7.47 -1.01
N GLU A 78 -5.43 -7.74 -0.37
CA GLU A 78 -5.64 -7.46 1.07
C GLU A 78 -4.59 -8.16 1.93
N ARG A 79 -4.30 -9.42 1.63
CA ARG A 79 -3.27 -10.19 2.31
C ARG A 79 -1.88 -9.58 2.13
N ALA A 80 -1.50 -9.21 0.91
CA ALA A 80 -0.21 -8.59 0.63
C ALA A 80 -0.05 -7.22 1.32
N VAL A 81 -1.12 -6.41 1.35
CA VAL A 81 -1.18 -5.14 2.09
C VAL A 81 -0.99 -5.37 3.58
N TYR A 82 -1.71 -6.33 4.17
CA TYR A 82 -1.60 -6.67 5.58
C TYR A 82 -0.18 -7.13 5.96
N GLU A 83 0.42 -8.00 5.14
CA GLU A 83 1.78 -8.47 5.36
C GLU A 83 2.79 -7.32 5.27
N CYS A 84 2.68 -6.42 4.29
CA CYS A 84 3.51 -5.21 4.18
C CYS A 84 3.40 -4.31 5.43
N LEU A 85 2.20 -4.06 5.93
CA LEU A 85 2.00 -3.27 7.16
C LEU A 85 2.65 -3.93 8.36
N ARG A 86 2.43 -5.23 8.51
CA ARG A 86 3.00 -6.02 9.61
C ARG A 86 4.52 -5.95 9.60
N ASP A 87 5.16 -6.07 8.44
CA ASP A 87 6.61 -5.99 8.32
C ASP A 87 7.17 -4.60 8.62
N ALA A 88 6.46 -3.55 8.21
CA ALA A 88 6.82 -2.17 8.53
C ALA A 88 6.75 -1.91 10.05
N ASP A 89 5.67 -2.35 10.71
CA ASP A 89 5.50 -2.23 12.15
C ASP A 89 6.58 -2.96 12.96
N TYR A 90 7.01 -4.14 12.49
CA TYR A 90 8.12 -4.88 13.12
C TYR A 90 9.47 -4.18 12.96
N ARG A 91 9.67 -3.42 11.88
CA ARG A 91 10.90 -2.62 11.69
C ARG A 91 10.93 -1.37 12.57
N GLU A 92 9.79 -0.77 12.88
CA GLU A 92 9.69 0.44 13.71
C GLU A 92 9.80 0.15 15.23
N LYS A 93 9.70 -1.11 15.67
CA LYS A 93 9.88 -1.50 17.08
C LYS A 93 11.29 -2.05 17.32
N PRO A 94 12.24 -1.24 17.85
CA PRO A 94 13.46 -1.80 18.41
C PRO A 94 13.08 -2.60 19.67
N PHE A 95 13.58 -3.83 19.76
CA PHE A 95 13.53 -4.61 21.00
C PHE A 95 14.29 -3.90 22.12
#